data_AF-U7QVA0-F1
#
_entry.id   AF-U7QVA0-F1
#
_cell.length_a   1.000
_cell.length_b   1.000
_cell.length_c   1.000
_cell.angle_alpha   90.00
_cell.angle_beta   90.00
_cell.angle_gamma   90.00
#
_symmetry.space_group_name_H-M   'P 1'
#
loop_
_entity.id
_entity.type
_entity.pdbx_description
1 polymer ?
#
loop_
_entity_poly.entity_id
_entity_poly.type
_entity_poly.pdbx_seq_one_letter_code
_entity_poly.pdbx_strand_id
1 'polypeptide(L)' 'MSNMRKKSRNITPQLTKTWERDDKPWGAKNLQSRFIYANPAFYQLLNLPKDLDMIGLNHEQNQ' A
#
# COMPACT_ATOMS: atom_id res chain seq x y z
N MET A 1 3.56 37.96 17.75
CA MET A 1 4.13 36.61 17.62
C MET A 1 3.00 35.62 17.37
N SER A 2 2.82 35.17 16.13
CA SER A 2 1.75 34.22 15.76
C SER A 2 2.19 32.80 16.06
N ASN A 3 1.57 32.18 17.07
CA ASN A 3 1.72 30.76 17.39
C ASN A 3 1.10 29.89 16.29
N MET A 4 1.85 29.62 15.22
CA MET A 4 1.49 28.56 14.26
C MET A 4 1.70 27.19 14.94
N ARG A 5 0.65 26.67 15.57
CA ARG A 5 0.56 25.24 15.89
C ARG A 5 0.71 24.47 14.57
N LYS A 6 1.86 23.81 14.35
CA LYS A 6 2.03 22.85 13.25
C LYS A 6 1.00 21.75 13.43
N LYS A 7 -0.12 21.82 12.69
CA LYS A 7 -1.12 20.75 12.64
C LYS A 7 -0.42 19.52 12.06
N SER A 8 -0.22 18.49 12.86
CA SER A 8 0.31 17.20 12.40
C SER A 8 -0.61 16.66 11.32
N ARG A 9 -0.09 16.49 10.10
CA ARG A 9 -0.83 15.92 8.96
C ARG A 9 -0.90 14.40 9.08
N ASN A 10 -1.32 13.92 10.24
CA ASN A 10 -1.42 12.49 10.49
C ASN A 10 -2.60 11.98 9.66
N ILE A 11 -2.33 10.94 8.87
CA ILE A 11 -3.36 10.15 8.21
C ILE A 11 -4.29 9.61 9.32
N THR A 12 -5.59 9.76 9.14
CA THR A 12 -6.55 9.25 10.12
C THR A 12 -6.63 7.72 10.02
N PRO A 13 -6.77 6.99 11.14
CA PRO A 13 -6.91 5.53 11.10
C PRO A 13 -8.12 5.08 10.27
N GLN A 14 -9.17 5.90 10.19
CA GLN A 14 -10.33 5.62 9.35
C GLN A 14 -9.95 5.53 7.87
N LEU A 15 -9.10 6.44 7.39
CA LEU A 15 -8.67 6.45 5.99
C LEU A 15 -7.83 5.21 5.67
N THR A 16 -6.89 4.84 6.55
CA THR A 16 -6.10 3.60 6.39
C THR A 16 -7.00 2.37 6.35
N LYS A 17 -7.96 2.25 7.28
CA LYS A 17 -8.90 1.12 7.31
C LYS A 17 -9.79 1.03 6.07
N THR A 18 -10.18 2.16 5.50
CA THR A 18 -10.94 2.17 4.23
C THR A 18 -10.12 1.53 3.12
N TRP A 19 -8.82 1.83 3.04
CA TRP A 19 -7.94 1.27 2.02
C TRP A 19 -7.66 -0.22 2.23
N GLU A 20 -7.55 -0.66 3.48
CA GLU A 20 -7.36 -2.08 3.83
C GLU A 20 -8.60 -2.94 3.56
N ARG A 21 -9.80 -2.34 3.62
CA ARG A 21 -11.10 -3.03 3.49
C ARG A 21 -11.76 -2.88 2.12
N ASP A 22 -11.14 -2.15 1.20
CA ASP A 22 -11.65 -2.03 -0.16
C ASP A 22 -11.52 -3.37 -0.90
N ASP A 23 -12.64 -3.84 -1.45
CA ASP A 23 -12.70 -5.10 -2.21
C ASP A 23 -12.12 -4.96 -3.62
N LYS A 24 -11.90 -3.73 -4.11
CA LYS A 24 -11.26 -3.53 -5.41
C LYS A 24 -9.75 -3.76 -5.29
N PRO A 25 -9.14 -4.59 -6.15
CA PRO A 25 -7.69 -4.83 -6.10
C PRO A 25 -6.92 -3.61 -6.61
N TRP A 26 -6.04 -3.05 -5.78
CA TRP A 26 -5.14 -1.97 -6.19
C TRP A 26 -3.86 -1.93 -5.35
N GLY A 27 -2.83 -1.30 -5.92
CA GLY A 27 -1.54 -1.12 -5.26
C GLY A 27 -0.79 0.08 -5.82
N ALA A 28 0.26 0.47 -5.11
CA ALA A 28 1.15 1.56 -5.49
C ALA A 28 2.56 1.01 -5.69
N LYS A 29 3.25 1.55 -6.71
CA LYS A 29 4.66 1.25 -7.01
C LYS A 29 5.50 2.51 -6.92
N ASN A 30 6.79 2.35 -6.63
CA ASN A 30 7.75 3.44 -6.78
C ASN A 30 8.16 3.63 -8.25
N LEU A 31 9.02 4.61 -8.50
CA LEU A 31 9.54 4.92 -9.85
C LEU A 31 10.36 3.77 -10.47
N GLN A 32 10.84 2.84 -9.66
CA GLN A 32 11.55 1.64 -10.10
C GLN A 32 10.61 0.43 -10.25
N SER A 33 9.29 0.65 -10.36
CA SER A 33 8.28 -0.39 -10.56
C SER A 33 8.19 -1.45 -9.44
N ARG A 34 8.73 -1.16 -8.25
CA ARG A 34 8.58 -2.01 -7.05
C ARG A 34 7.34 -1.63 -6.27
N PHE A 35 6.57 -2.61 -5.82
CA PHE A 35 5.44 -2.35 -4.94
C PHE A 35 5.90 -1.70 -3.64
N ILE A 36 5.24 -0.60 -3.27
CA ILE A 36 5.40 0.05 -1.95
C ILE A 36 4.17 -0.22 -1.06
N TYR A 37 3.06 -0.64 -1.67
CA TYR A 37 1.83 -1.04 -1.01
C TYR A 37 0.94 -1.81 -1.98
N ALA A 38 0.19 -2.77 -1.48
CA ALA A 38 -0.94 -3.39 -2.16
C ALA A 38 -2.01 -3.69 -1.12
N ASN A 39 -3.29 -3.51 -1.44
CA ASN A 39 -4.36 -3.86 -0.52
C ASN A 39 -4.60 -5.39 -0.49
N PRO A 40 -5.25 -5.94 0.55
CA PRO A 40 -5.50 -7.38 0.66
C PRO A 40 -6.23 -8.00 -0.54
N ALA A 41 -7.15 -7.27 -1.18
CA ALA A 41 -7.85 -7.73 -2.38
C ALA A 41 -6.89 -8.00 -3.56
N PHE A 42 -5.79 -7.24 -3.67
CA PHE A 42 -4.76 -7.46 -4.69
C PHE A 42 -4.01 -8.78 -4.48
N TYR A 43 -3.68 -9.13 -3.23
CA TYR A 43 -3.05 -10.42 -2.90
C TYR A 43 -3.96 -11.61 -3.23
N GLN A 44 -5.26 -11.47 -2.96
CA GLN A 44 -6.26 -12.48 -3.30
C GLN A 44 -6.41 -12.68 -4.80
N LEU A 45 -6.43 -11.58 -5.58
CA LEU A 45 -6.50 -11.63 -7.04
C LEU A 45 -5.33 -12.42 -7.64
N LEU A 46 -4.14 -12.26 -7.08
CA LEU A 46 -2.93 -12.95 -7.53
C LEU A 46 -2.79 -14.37 -6.95
N ASN A 47 -3.75 -14.80 -6.11
CA ASN A 47 -3.75 -16.08 -5.42
C ASN A 47 -2.43 -16.36 -4.66
N LEU A 48 -1.90 -15.32 -4.02
CA LEU A 48 -0.61 -15.40 -3.33
C LEU A 48 -0.75 -16.08 -1.96
N PRO A 49 0.31 -16.76 -1.49
CA PRO A 49 0.37 -17.23 -0.11
C PRO A 49 0.21 -16.03 0.85
N LYS A 50 -0.51 -16.23 1.95
CA LYS A 50 -0.72 -15.19 2.97
C LYS A 50 0.58 -14.62 3.56
N ASP A 51 1.65 -15.41 3.47
CA ASP A 51 2.95 -15.10 4.05
C ASP A 51 3.90 -14.43 3.04
N LEU A 52 3.47 -14.29 1.78
CA LEU A 52 4.25 -13.63 0.75
C LEU A 52 3.98 -12.13 0.77
N ASP A 53 4.99 -11.34 1.16
CA ASP A 53 4.96 -9.89 1.01
C ASP A 53 5.49 -9.50 -0.38
N MET A 54 4.66 -8.80 -1.16
CA MET A 54 5.05 -8.30 -2.47
C MET A 54 5.83 -6.98 -2.40
N ILE A 55 5.84 -6.33 -1.24
CA ILE A 55 6.50 -5.04 -1.07
C ILE A 55 8.00 -5.20 -1.33
N GLY A 56 8.52 -4.38 -2.24
CA GLY A 56 9.92 -4.41 -2.63
C GLY A 56 10.30 -5.48 -3.68
N LEU A 57 9.40 -6.40 -4.05
CA LEU A 57 9.68 -7.36 -5.11
C LEU A 57 9.69 -6.68 -6.49
N ASN A 58 10.70 -7.03 -7.30
CA ASN A 58 10.74 -6.71 -8.73
C ASN A 58 9.92 -7.75 -9.51
N HIS A 59 9.22 -7.35 -10.56
CA HIS A 59 8.58 -8.29 -11.49
C HIS A 59 9.62 -9.09 -12.30
N GLU A 60 10.89 -8.68 -12.30
CA GLU A 60 11.91 -9.30 -13.13
C GLU A 60 12.64 -10.42 -12.39
N GLN A 61 12.04 -11.62 -12.33
CA GLN A 61 12.76 -12.89 -12.35
C GLN A 61 11.97 -13.94 -13.16
N ASN A 62 12.67 -14.57 -14.10
CA ASN A 62 12.28 -15.63 -15.05
C ASN A 62 11.67 -15.19 -16.39
N GLN A 63 12.55 -14.78 -17.31
CA GLN A 63 12.63 -15.39 -18.65
C GLN A 63 14.08 -15.75 -18.96
#